data_AF-A0A6N9L9T2-F1
#
_entry.id   AF-A0A6N9L9T2-F1
#
_cell.length_a   1.000
_cell.length_b   1.000
_cell.length_c   1.000
_cell.angle_alpha   90.00
_cell.angle_beta   90.00
_cell.angle_gamma   90.00
#
_symmetry.space_group_name_H-M   'P 1'
#
loop_
_entity.id
_entity.type
_entity.pdbx_description
1 polymer ?
#
loop_
_entity_poly.entity_id
_entity_poly.type
_entity_poly.pdbx_seq_one_letter_code
_entity_poly.pdbx_strand_id
1 'polypeptide(L)'
;MEKLYVNTLNDSKYIALITVLDYEILVSKYLKQLSFEASPNKPEHVLVDFALKTGIDKYRFVEFDINESGKIDLNSYKYVSLNPFYETLANNFLKDKKEIVLNSILTDSQINQLLN
;
A
#
# COMPACT_ATOMS: atom_id res chain seq x y z
N MET A 1 -6.99 -16.75 -1.30
CA MET A 1 -6.63 -15.68 -0.34
C MET A 1 -6.54 -14.35 -1.08
N GLU A 2 -7.02 -13.30 -0.44
CA GLU A 2 -6.88 -11.91 -0.87
C GLU A 2 -5.39 -11.55 -1.01
N LYS A 3 -4.99 -10.89 -2.10
CA LYS A 3 -3.58 -10.61 -2.40
C LYS A 3 -3.20 -9.15 -2.17
N LEU A 4 -4.13 -8.25 -2.47
CA LEU A 4 -4.04 -6.82 -2.22
C LEU A 4 -5.32 -6.40 -1.50
N TYR A 5 -5.19 -5.41 -0.63
CA TYR A 5 -6.32 -4.72 0.00
C TYR A 5 -6.29 -3.25 -0.42
N VAL A 6 -7.32 -2.80 -1.16
CA VAL A 6 -7.38 -1.45 -1.74
C VAL A 6 -8.32 -0.59 -0.92
N ASN A 7 -7.79 0.46 -0.30
CA ASN A 7 -8.57 1.45 0.45
C ASN A 7 -8.56 2.77 -0.31
N THR A 8 -9.71 3.15 -0.87
CA THR A 8 -9.87 4.48 -1.47
C THR A 8 -9.83 5.55 -0.39
N LEU A 9 -9.11 6.63 -0.65
CA LEU A 9 -8.94 7.74 0.28
C LEU A 9 -9.73 8.95 -0.19
N ASN A 10 -10.28 9.71 0.76
CA ASN A 10 -10.76 11.07 0.53
C ASN A 10 -9.64 12.05 0.90
N ASP A 11 -8.57 12.02 0.10
CA ASP A 11 -7.32 12.75 0.36
C ASP A 11 -6.95 13.56 -0.90
N SER A 12 -6.19 14.64 -0.74
CA SER A 12 -5.80 15.51 -1.87
C SER A 12 -4.58 14.99 -2.63
N LYS A 13 -3.77 14.12 -2.02
CA LYS A 13 -2.52 13.61 -2.58
C LYS A 13 -2.64 12.20 -3.12
N TYR A 14 -3.33 11.31 -2.41
CA TYR A 14 -3.46 9.90 -2.80
C TYR A 14 -4.92 9.51 -3.01
N ILE A 15 -5.22 8.84 -4.13
CA ILE A 15 -6.57 8.32 -4.37
C ILE A 15 -6.85 7.04 -3.57
N ALA A 16 -5.79 6.27 -3.25
CA ALA A 16 -5.89 5.01 -2.55
C ALA A 16 -4.60 4.66 -1.80
N LEU A 17 -4.77 3.90 -0.71
CA LEU A 17 -3.73 3.16 -0.02
C LEU A 17 -3.96 1.66 -0.27
N ILE A 18 -2.99 1.03 -0.93
CA ILE A 18 -3.03 -0.38 -1.33
C ILE A 18 -2.09 -1.17 -0.44
N THR A 19 -2.61 -2.06 0.38
CA THR A 19 -1.80 -2.95 1.23
C THR A 19 -1.52 -4.26 0.50
N VAL A 20 -0.25 -4.64 0.37
CA VAL A 20 0.15 -5.96 -0.14
C VAL A 20 0.01 -6.99 0.97
N LEU A 21 -0.89 -7.96 0.77
CA LEU A 21 -1.21 -8.99 1.78
C LEU A 21 -0.44 -10.30 1.61
N ASP A 22 0.25 -10.45 0.48
CA ASP A 22 0.96 -11.68 0.15
C ASP A 22 2.39 -11.37 -0.31
N TYR A 23 3.37 -11.94 0.40
CA TYR A 23 4.78 -11.71 0.16
C TYR A 23 5.32 -12.46 -1.06
N GLU A 24 4.65 -13.52 -1.52
CA GLU A 24 5.10 -14.38 -2.63
C GLU A 24 4.66 -13.85 -3.99
N ILE A 25 3.65 -12.97 -4.05
CA ILE A 25 3.13 -12.49 -5.32
C ILE A 25 4.08 -11.54 -6.06
N LEU A 26 4.02 -11.58 -7.38
CA LEU A 26 4.52 -10.52 -8.24
C LEU A 26 3.55 -9.34 -8.22
N VAL A 27 3.81 -8.37 -7.32
CA VAL A 27 2.90 -7.24 -7.04
C VAL A 27 2.54 -6.43 -8.28
N SER A 28 3.50 -6.22 -9.20
CA SER A 28 3.27 -5.51 -10.47
C SER A 28 2.16 -6.14 -11.32
N LYS A 29 2.00 -7.47 -11.31
CA LYS A 29 0.92 -8.16 -12.03
C LYS A 29 -0.46 -7.76 -11.52
N TYR A 30 -0.59 -7.53 -10.21
CA TYR A 30 -1.85 -7.17 -9.58
C TYR A 30 -2.13 -5.67 -9.68
N LEU A 31 -1.10 -4.83 -9.48
CA LEU A 31 -1.25 -3.38 -9.64
C LEU A 31 -1.70 -2.98 -11.05
N LYS A 32 -1.19 -3.63 -12.11
CA LYS A 32 -1.61 -3.38 -13.51
C LYS A 32 -3.11 -3.61 -13.76
N GLN A 33 -3.74 -4.48 -12.96
CA GLN A 33 -5.16 -4.80 -13.12
C GLN A 33 -6.06 -3.75 -12.48
N LEU A 34 -5.54 -2.99 -11.52
CA LEU A 34 -6.28 -1.91 -10.86
C LEU A 34 -6.59 -0.78 -11.85
N SER A 35 -7.72 -0.12 -11.63
CA SER A 35 -8.14 1.05 -12.37
C SER A 35 -8.83 1.99 -11.40
N PHE A 36 -8.52 3.27 -11.53
CA PHE A 36 -9.15 4.33 -10.79
C PHE A 36 -9.88 5.25 -11.75
N GLU A 37 -10.93 5.92 -11.29
CA GLU A 37 -11.60 6.92 -12.10
C GLU A 37 -10.68 8.11 -12.33
N ALA A 38 -10.29 8.34 -13.58
CA ALA A 38 -9.54 9.52 -13.99
C ALA A 38 -10.45 10.76 -13.91
N SER A 39 -9.97 11.82 -13.25
CA SER A 39 -10.66 13.12 -13.21
C SER A 39 -9.65 14.25 -12.99
N PRO A 40 -9.83 15.42 -13.63
CA PRO A 40 -8.88 16.55 -13.52
C PRO A 40 -8.65 17.06 -12.10
N ASN A 41 -9.58 16.78 -11.19
CA ASN A 41 -9.54 17.25 -9.80
C ASN A 41 -9.24 16.13 -8.80
N LYS A 42 -8.88 14.93 -9.28
CA LYS A 42 -8.55 13.80 -8.41
C LYS A 42 -7.05 13.70 -8.19
N PRO A 43 -6.62 13.14 -7.04
CA PRO A 43 -5.21 12.92 -6.80
C PRO A 43 -4.61 11.99 -7.85
N GLU A 44 -3.40 12.32 -8.29
CA GLU A 44 -2.71 11.63 -9.38
C GLU A 44 -1.84 10.47 -8.88
N HIS A 45 -1.90 10.12 -7.60
CA HIS A 45 -1.02 9.11 -7.00
C HIS A 45 -1.78 8.05 -6.22
N VAL A 46 -1.21 6.84 -6.20
CA VAL A 46 -1.55 5.78 -5.25
C VAL A 46 -0.38 5.55 -4.30
N LEU A 47 -0.71 5.19 -3.07
CA LEU A 47 0.26 4.74 -2.09
C LEU A 47 0.17 3.22 -1.95
N VAL A 48 1.30 2.53 -2.01
CA VAL A 48 1.38 1.08 -1.82
C VAL A 48 2.19 0.76 -0.56
N ASP A 49 1.58 0.00 0.35
CA ASP A 49 2.21 -0.50 1.58
C ASP A 49 2.75 -1.92 1.36
N PHE A 50 4.08 -2.03 1.42
CA PHE A 50 4.86 -3.26 1.29
C PHE A 50 5.31 -3.85 2.64
N ALA A 51 4.70 -3.46 3.77
CA ALA A 51 5.08 -3.98 5.09
C ALA A 51 5.32 -5.50 5.11
N LEU A 52 4.39 -6.26 4.54
CA LEU A 52 4.46 -7.74 4.53
C LEU A 52 5.41 -8.32 3.48
N LYS A 53 6.05 -7.49 2.65
CA LYS A 53 6.99 -7.91 1.60
C LYS A 53 8.43 -7.47 1.86
N THR A 54 8.62 -6.31 2.49
CA THR A 54 9.95 -5.73 2.74
C THR A 54 10.23 -5.43 4.21
N GLY A 55 9.25 -5.58 5.11
CA GLY A 55 9.34 -5.07 6.46
C GLY A 55 8.88 -3.62 6.59
N ILE A 56 8.93 -3.08 7.81
CA ILE A 56 8.42 -1.75 8.16
C ILE A 56 9.51 -0.66 8.20
N ASP A 57 10.52 -0.77 7.33
CA ASP A 57 11.59 0.21 7.23
C ASP A 57 11.30 1.29 6.16
N LYS A 58 12.34 2.03 5.76
CA LYS A 58 12.25 3.10 4.74
C LYS A 58 11.80 2.64 3.35
N TYR A 59 11.77 1.34 3.08
CA TYR A 59 11.31 0.76 1.82
C TYR A 59 9.86 0.28 1.86
N ARG A 60 9.18 0.45 3.00
CA ARG A 60 7.79 0.03 3.20
C ARG A 60 6.82 0.69 2.23
N PHE A 61 6.92 2.00 2.03
CA PHE A 61 5.92 2.75 1.28
C PHE A 61 6.45 3.18 -0.08
N VAL A 62 5.64 2.92 -1.11
CA VAL A 62 5.94 3.29 -2.49
C VAL A 62 4.77 4.07 -3.07
N GLU A 63 5.08 5.24 -3.60
CA GLU A 63 4.17 6.07 -4.37
C GLU A 63 4.28 5.69 -5.85
N PHE A 64 3.15 5.65 -6.55
CA PHE A 64 3.08 5.51 -8.00
C PHE A 64 2.11 6.54 -8.56
N ASP A 65 2.42 7.03 -9.75
CA ASP A 65 1.52 7.91 -10.50
C ASP A 65 0.39 7.10 -11.16
N ILE A 66 -0.72 7.79 -11.40
CA ILE A 66 -1.85 7.31 -12.19
C ILE A 66 -1.87 8.08 -13.49
N ASN A 67 -1.88 7.37 -14.61
CA ASN A 67 -1.96 7.98 -15.92
C ASN A 67 -3.37 8.45 -16.27
N GLU A 68 -3.51 9.15 -17.39
CA GLU A 68 -4.78 9.69 -17.89
C GLU A 68 -5.88 8.62 -18.12
N SER A 69 -5.50 7.36 -18.31
CA SER A 69 -6.44 6.23 -18.44
C SER A 69 -6.90 5.66 -17.09
N GLY A 70 -6.46 6.24 -15.98
CA GLY A 70 -6.78 5.78 -14.63
C GLY A 70 -5.98 4.55 -14.20
N LYS A 71 -4.86 4.25 -14.87
CA LYS A 71 -3.99 3.10 -14.58
C LYS A 71 -2.75 3.53 -13.83
N ILE A 72 -2.30 2.68 -12.90
CA ILE A 72 -1.04 2.88 -12.19
C ILE A 72 0.12 2.75 -13.20
N ASP A 73 0.94 3.79 -13.33
CA ASP A 73 2.20 3.70 -14.04
C ASP A 73 3.24 3.04 -13.14
N LEU A 74 3.66 1.82 -13.48
CA LEU A 74 4.64 1.10 -12.66
C LEU A 74 6.07 1.63 -12.80
N ASN A 75 6.35 2.48 -13.79
CA ASN A 75 7.68 3.04 -14.00
C ASN A 75 7.92 4.32 -13.18
N SER A 76 6.88 4.94 -12.62
CA SER A 76 6.98 6.18 -11.83
C SER A 76 7.26 5.94 -10.33
N TYR A 77 7.58 4.71 -9.95
CA TYR A 77 7.68 4.32 -8.55
C TYR A 77 8.69 5.15 -7.76
N LYS A 78 8.30 5.52 -6.54
CA LYS A 78 9.18 6.24 -5.60
C LYS A 78 8.96 5.77 -4.18
N TYR A 79 10.05 5.44 -3.48
CA TYR A 79 10.00 5.21 -2.04
C TYR A 79 9.74 6.53 -1.30
N VAL A 80 8.77 6.52 -0.39
CA VAL A 80 8.35 7.72 0.34
C VAL A 80 8.37 7.48 1.85
N SER A 81 8.89 8.46 2.59
CA SER A 81 8.65 8.55 4.03
C SER A 81 7.36 9.32 4.24
N LEU A 82 6.43 8.73 5.00
CA LEU A 82 5.11 9.29 5.21
C LEU A 82 5.05 10.08 6.51
N ASN A 83 4.03 10.91 6.63
CA ASN A 83 3.68 11.50 7.91
C ASN A 83 2.96 10.44 8.79
N PRO A 84 2.85 10.66 10.11
CA PRO A 84 2.22 9.70 11.01
C PRO A 84 0.76 9.35 10.68
N PHE A 85 0.03 10.21 9.94
CA PHE A 85 -1.36 9.95 9.57
C PHE A 85 -1.47 8.75 8.63
N TYR A 86 -0.72 8.72 7.53
CA TYR A 86 -0.78 7.59 6.59
C TYR A 86 -0.18 6.31 7.20
N GLU A 87 0.85 6.44 8.03
CA GLU A 87 1.43 5.29 8.73
C GLU A 87 0.43 4.64 9.68
N THR A 88 -0.29 5.45 10.47
CA THR A 88 -1.33 4.97 11.38
C THR A 88 -2.46 4.31 10.60
N LEU A 89 -2.89 4.91 9.49
CA LEU A 89 -3.93 4.33 8.64
C LEU A 89 -3.52 2.97 8.06
N ALA A 90 -2.30 2.87 7.52
CA ALA A 90 -1.75 1.62 7.01
C ALA A 90 -1.65 0.54 8.09
N ASN A 91 -1.19 0.91 9.29
CA ASN A 91 -1.09 0.00 10.43
C ASN A 91 -2.47 -0.51 10.87
N ASN A 92 -3.50 0.33 10.86
CA ASN A 92 -4.86 -0.10 11.19
C ASN A 92 -5.37 -1.16 10.20
N PHE A 93 -5.12 -1.01 8.90
CA PHE A 93 -5.48 -2.05 7.93
C PHE A 93 -4.74 -3.37 8.17
N LEU A 94 -3.47 -3.31 8.58
CA LEU A 94 -2.72 -4.51 8.97
C LEU A 94 -3.25 -5.12 10.28
N LYS A 95 -3.68 -4.30 11.26
CA LYS A 95 -4.35 -4.76 12.49
C LYS A 95 -5.64 -5.52 12.17
N ASP A 96 -6.44 -5.02 11.21
CA ASP A 96 -7.66 -5.71 10.75
C ASP A 96 -7.36 -7.05 10.05
N LYS A 97 -6.14 -7.20 9.52
CA LYS A 97 -5.63 -8.43 8.89
C LYS A 97 -4.67 -9.18 9.83
N LYS A 98 -4.91 -9.13 11.14
CA LYS A 98 -4.03 -9.70 12.19
C LYS A 98 -3.51 -11.11 11.89
N GLU A 99 -4.38 -12.01 11.44
CA GLU A 99 -3.96 -13.39 11.13
C GLU A 99 -2.90 -13.46 10.02
N ILE A 100 -3.00 -12.61 9.00
CA ILE A 100 -2.00 -12.51 7.93
C ILE A 100 -0.70 -11.93 8.48
N VAL A 101 -0.78 -10.89 9.32
CA VAL A 101 0.40 -10.26 9.94
C VAL A 101 1.17 -11.25 10.82
N LEU A 102 0.47 -12.03 11.65
CA LEU A 102 1.06 -13.01 12.55
C LEU A 102 1.77 -14.16 11.80
N ASN A 103 1.33 -14.47 10.58
CA ASN A 103 1.90 -15.51 9.73
C ASN A 103 2.77 -14.94 8.59
N SER A 104 3.25 -13.70 8.74
CA SER A 104 4.04 -13.01 7.71
C SER A 104 5.55 -13.20 7.92
N ILE A 105 6.34 -12.62 7.02
CA ILE A 105 7.82 -12.60 7.10
C ILE A 105 8.36 -11.63 8.18
N LEU A 106 7.50 -10.87 8.85
CA LEU A 106 7.90 -9.87 9.81
C LEU A 106 8.51 -10.50 11.06
N THR A 107 9.50 -9.81 11.64
CA THR A 107 10.03 -10.21 12.96
C THR A 107 9.01 -9.96 14.06
N ASP A 108 9.12 -10.69 15.18
CA ASP A 108 8.27 -10.49 16.36
C ASP A 108 8.25 -9.03 16.84
N SER A 109 9.39 -8.33 16.74
CA SER A 109 9.48 -6.91 17.09
C SER A 109 8.61 -6.04 16.18
N GLN A 110 8.61 -6.31 14.87
CA GLN A 110 7.82 -5.55 13.90
C GLN A 110 6.33 -5.89 14.01
N ILE A 111 6.00 -7.15 14.25
CA ILE A 111 4.63 -7.60 14.55
C ILE A 111 4.09 -6.87 15.78
N ASN A 112 4.87 -6.81 16.86
CA ASN A 112 4.49 -6.09 18.07
C ASN A 112 4.30 -4.59 17.82
N GLN A 113 5.15 -3.96 17.00
CA GLN A 113 4.99 -2.55 16.63
C GLN A 113 3.72 -2.31 15.80
N LEU A 114 3.33 -3.25 14.94
CA LEU A 114 2.14 -3.12 14.09
C LEU A 114 0.85 -3.44 14.81
N LEU A 115 0.85 -4.38 15.76
CA LEU A 115 -0.37 -4.90 16.37
C LEU A 115 -0.69 -4.31 17.74
N ASN A 116 0.30 -3.78 18.46
CA ASN A 116 0.11 -3.10 19.75
C ASN A 116 0.13 -1.58 19.61
#